data_AF-A0A9E2GPM9-F1
#
_entry.id   AF-A0A9E2GPM9-F1
#
_cell.length_a   1.000
_cell.length_b   1.000
_cell.length_c   1.000
_cell.angle_alpha   90.00
_cell.angle_beta   90.00
_cell.angle_gamma   90.00
#
_symmetry.space_group_name_H-M   'P 1'
#
loop_
_entity.id
_entity.type
_entity.pdbx_description
1 polymer ?
#
loop_
_entity_poly.entity_id
_entity_poly.type
_entity_poly.pdbx_seq_one_letter_code
_entity_poly.pdbx_strand_id
1 'polypeptide(L)'
;MRHDLSHMYALKSSIEDVLGNRAWLELKETTSTSTWRRYVLKLLDAIELSVETTVLIKDEEWMQEVRSNLNHGRELTRIAETPDDAIAALSAILLRQVFLQLGSAPSRKSAPSVPLKAQNWNFSGFRSVQYVQSPRQMEDLFLSKQRRAIGFEAQIDLQAEYRKSRSKLPYSAWCAARPEGVGVI
;
A
#
# COMPACT_ATOMS: atom_id res chain seq x y z
N MET A 1 -26.18 -8.33 6.08
CA MET A 1 -26.15 -7.30 5.00
C MET A 1 -27.20 -7.61 3.93
N ARG A 2 -27.84 -6.63 3.25
CA ARG A 2 -28.57 -6.92 1.98
C ARG A 2 -27.52 -7.46 0.99
N HIS A 3 -27.72 -8.66 0.45
CA HIS A 3 -26.69 -9.45 -0.26
C HIS A 3 -26.26 -8.91 -1.64
N ASP A 4 -26.55 -7.65 -1.95
CA ASP A 4 -26.11 -7.01 -3.19
C ASP A 4 -25.15 -5.87 -2.87
N LEU A 5 -23.86 -6.12 -3.07
CA LEU A 5 -22.80 -5.12 -2.89
C LEU A 5 -22.63 -4.22 -4.12
N SER A 6 -23.46 -4.36 -5.17
CA SER A 6 -23.29 -3.63 -6.45
C SER A 6 -23.29 -2.11 -6.32
N HIS A 7 -23.88 -1.57 -5.24
CA HIS A 7 -23.89 -0.14 -4.93
C HIS A 7 -22.60 0.36 -4.25
N MET A 8 -21.71 -0.53 -3.80
CA MET A 8 -20.47 -0.17 -3.09
C MET A 8 -19.32 0.09 -4.06
N TYR A 9 -19.43 1.16 -4.85
CA TYR A 9 -18.46 1.49 -5.91
C TYR A 9 -17.02 1.65 -5.42
N ALA A 10 -16.81 2.24 -4.24
CA ALA A 10 -15.47 2.40 -3.66
C ALA A 10 -14.83 1.04 -3.31
N LEU A 11 -15.62 0.14 -2.71
CA LEU A 11 -15.15 -1.20 -2.36
C LEU A 11 -14.89 -2.03 -3.62
N LYS A 12 -15.75 -1.91 -4.64
CA LYS A 12 -15.55 -2.50 -5.96
C LYS A 12 -14.19 -2.11 -6.52
N SER A 13 -13.92 -0.82 -6.68
CA SER A 13 -12.65 -0.33 -7.25
C SER A 13 -11.45 -0.90 -6.51
N SER A 14 -11.45 -0.81 -5.18
CA SER A 14 -10.35 -1.32 -4.36
C SER A 14 -10.14 -2.83 -4.50
N ILE A 15 -11.21 -3.63 -4.59
CA ILE A 15 -11.11 -5.08 -4.81
C ILE A 15 -10.59 -5.37 -6.22
N GLU A 16 -11.08 -4.66 -7.24
CA GLU A 16 -10.64 -4.84 -8.62
C GLU A 16 -9.16 -4.48 -8.79
N ASP A 17 -8.70 -3.40 -8.16
CA ASP A 17 -7.32 -2.95 -8.21
C ASP A 17 -6.35 -3.92 -7.52
N VAL A 18 -6.75 -4.52 -6.39
CA VAL A 18 -5.85 -5.37 -5.57
C VAL A 18 -5.97 -6.86 -5.91
N LEU A 19 -7.19 -7.35 -6.14
CA LEU A 19 -7.50 -8.78 -6.30
C LEU A 19 -7.97 -9.15 -7.72
N GLY A 20 -8.26 -8.15 -8.56
CA GLY A 20 -8.74 -8.33 -9.92
C GLY A 20 -10.27 -8.40 -10.03
N ASN A 21 -10.79 -8.12 -11.23
CA ASN A 21 -12.22 -8.11 -11.53
C ASN A 21 -12.96 -9.41 -11.15
N ARG A 22 -12.31 -10.57 -11.36
CA ARG A 22 -12.89 -11.86 -10.98
C ARG A 22 -13.21 -11.95 -9.49
N ALA A 23 -12.35 -11.41 -8.63
CA ALA A 23 -12.58 -11.43 -7.19
C ALA A 23 -13.82 -10.61 -6.82
N TRP A 24 -14.01 -9.44 -7.46
CA TRP A 24 -15.21 -8.64 -7.28
C TRP A 24 -16.47 -9.39 -7.70
N LEU A 25 -16.46 -10.00 -8.89
CA LEU A 25 -17.62 -10.76 -9.38
C LEU A 25 -17.99 -11.91 -8.44
N GLU A 26 -16.99 -12.61 -7.88
CA GLU A 26 -17.23 -13.67 -6.91
C GLU A 26 -17.74 -13.15 -5.57
N LEU A 27 -17.32 -11.97 -5.12
CA LEU A 27 -17.68 -11.42 -3.80
C LEU A 27 -19.01 -10.67 -3.78
N LYS A 28 -19.37 -9.97 -4.86
CA LYS A 28 -20.51 -9.03 -4.87
C LYS A 28 -21.89 -9.69 -4.71
N GLU A 29 -21.99 -10.97 -5.09
CA GLU A 29 -23.23 -11.76 -5.14
C GLU A 29 -23.17 -13.00 -4.23
N THR A 30 -22.04 -13.27 -3.56
CA THR A 30 -21.89 -14.49 -2.75
C THR A 30 -22.30 -14.31 -1.30
N THR A 31 -23.01 -15.30 -0.78
CA THR A 31 -23.26 -15.48 0.66
C THR A 31 -22.23 -16.42 1.29
N SER A 32 -21.31 -16.97 0.50
CA SER A 32 -20.33 -17.95 0.94
C SER A 32 -19.29 -17.33 1.86
N THR A 33 -19.39 -17.63 3.15
CA THR A 33 -18.36 -17.28 4.14
C THR A 33 -16.98 -17.80 3.72
N SER A 34 -16.88 -19.02 3.19
CA SER A 34 -15.58 -19.58 2.76
C SER A 34 -14.92 -18.78 1.63
N THR A 35 -15.72 -18.23 0.71
CA THR A 35 -15.24 -17.34 -0.36
C THR A 35 -14.69 -16.04 0.22
N TRP A 36 -15.42 -15.43 1.16
CA TRP A 36 -14.96 -14.24 1.89
C TRP A 36 -13.67 -14.49 2.67
N ARG A 37 -13.62 -15.57 3.47
CA ARG A 37 -12.42 -15.96 4.23
C ARG A 37 -11.21 -16.09 3.31
N ARG A 38 -11.35 -16.75 2.16
CA ARG A 38 -10.26 -16.92 1.19
C ARG A 38 -9.70 -15.58 0.71
N TYR A 39 -10.55 -14.65 0.30
CA TYR A 39 -10.09 -13.35 -0.21
C TYR A 39 -9.53 -12.45 0.89
N VAL A 40 -10.12 -12.47 2.09
CA VAL A 40 -9.58 -11.75 3.25
C VAL A 40 -8.21 -12.28 3.64
N LEU A 41 -8.03 -13.60 3.73
CA LEU A 41 -6.71 -14.20 4.02
C LEU A 41 -5.67 -13.79 2.96
N LYS A 42 -6.06 -13.84 1.67
CA LYS A 42 -5.18 -13.40 0.58
C LYS A 42 -4.78 -11.93 0.71
N LEU A 43 -5.68 -11.05 1.15
CA LEU A 43 -5.35 -9.64 1.41
C LEU A 43 -4.39 -9.49 2.59
N LEU A 44 -4.57 -10.23 3.68
CA LEU A 44 -3.67 -10.20 4.84
C LEU A 44 -2.25 -10.65 4.44
N ASP A 45 -2.13 -11.70 3.62
CA ASP A 45 -0.85 -12.17 3.09
C ASP A 45 -0.20 -11.14 2.16
N ALA A 46 -0.99 -10.48 1.30
CA ALA A 46 -0.49 -9.41 0.43
C ALA A 46 0.01 -8.19 1.23
N ILE A 47 -0.67 -7.85 2.33
CA ILE A 47 -0.23 -6.78 3.23
C ILE A 47 1.09 -7.14 3.89
N GLU A 48 1.22 -8.34 4.47
CA GLU A 48 2.46 -8.79 5.10
C GLU A 48 3.63 -8.73 4.12
N LEU A 49 3.46 -9.32 2.93
CA LEU A 49 4.48 -9.32 1.90
C LEU A 49 4.86 -7.89 1.47
N SER A 50 3.88 -7.00 1.33
CA SER A 50 4.13 -5.60 0.96
C SER A 50 4.97 -4.89 2.03
N VAL A 51 4.67 -5.11 3.31
CA VAL A 51 5.43 -4.54 4.42
C VAL A 51 6.85 -5.10 4.47
N GLU A 52 7.00 -6.42 4.34
CA GLU A 52 8.29 -7.09 4.40
C GLU A 52 9.24 -6.63 3.29
N THR A 53 8.71 -6.43 2.09
CA THR A 53 9.49 -6.07 0.90
C THR A 53 9.76 -4.58 0.76
N THR A 54 8.88 -3.72 1.28
CA THR A 54 8.98 -2.25 1.08
C THR A 54 9.71 -1.56 2.23
N VAL A 55 9.51 -2.02 3.47
CA VAL A 55 10.10 -1.38 4.64
C VAL A 55 11.53 -1.89 4.83
N LEU A 56 12.51 -1.06 4.49
CA LEU A 56 13.93 -1.44 4.50
C LEU A 56 14.61 -1.23 5.85
N ILE A 57 14.25 -0.15 6.56
CA ILE A 57 14.77 0.14 7.90
C ILE A 57 13.63 -0.11 8.88
N LYS A 58 13.82 -1.05 9.80
CA LYS A 58 12.85 -1.43 10.83
C LYS A 58 13.57 -2.17 11.96
N ASP A 59 13.04 -2.02 13.17
CA ASP A 59 13.40 -2.88 14.30
C ASP A 59 12.56 -4.16 14.28
N GLU A 60 13.09 -5.21 14.90
CA GLU A 60 12.44 -6.53 14.92
C GLU A 60 11.18 -6.53 15.80
N GLU A 61 11.15 -5.72 16.86
CA GLU A 61 9.98 -5.58 17.73
C GLU A 61 8.77 -5.08 16.94
N TRP A 62 8.94 -4.02 16.15
CA TRP A 62 7.92 -3.51 15.26
C TRP A 62 7.46 -4.54 14.23
N MET A 63 8.38 -5.29 13.62
CA MET A 63 8.00 -6.37 12.69
C MET A 63 7.21 -7.48 13.39
N GLN A 64 7.54 -7.81 14.63
CA GLN A 64 6.76 -8.75 15.44
C GLN A 64 5.36 -8.21 15.74
N GLU A 65 5.20 -6.91 16.03
CA GLU A 65 3.88 -6.30 16.19
C GLU A 65 3.03 -6.39 14.91
N VAL A 66 3.64 -6.13 13.75
CA VAL A 66 2.97 -6.28 12.43
C VAL A 66 2.53 -7.73 12.23
N ARG A 67 3.45 -8.69 12.40
CA ARG A 67 3.15 -10.12 12.23
C ARG A 67 2.07 -10.60 13.20
N SER A 68 2.15 -10.19 14.47
CA SER A 68 1.17 -10.51 15.50
C SER A 68 -0.22 -9.98 15.15
N ASN A 69 -0.31 -8.71 14.71
CA ASN A 69 -1.56 -8.11 14.26
C ASN A 69 -2.18 -8.88 13.07
N LEU A 70 -1.38 -9.16 12.04
CA LEU A 70 -1.86 -9.86 10.85
C LEU A 70 -2.24 -11.32 11.15
N ASN A 71 -1.47 -12.02 11.99
CA ASN A 71 -1.80 -13.39 12.44
C ASN A 71 -3.10 -13.43 13.23
N HIS A 72 -3.32 -12.48 14.14
CA HIS A 72 -4.60 -12.35 14.82
C HIS A 72 -5.76 -12.16 13.84
N GLY A 73 -5.55 -11.34 12.80
CA GLY A 73 -6.49 -11.19 11.70
C GLY A 73 -6.81 -12.50 10.97
N ARG A 74 -5.80 -13.32 10.70
CA ARG A 74 -5.97 -14.62 10.06
C ARG A 74 -6.77 -15.57 10.94
N GLU A 75 -6.51 -15.59 12.25
CA GLU A 75 -7.25 -16.40 13.22
C GLU A 75 -8.73 -16.01 13.24
N LEU A 76 -9.04 -14.72 13.42
CA LEU A 76 -10.40 -14.20 13.39
C LEU A 76 -11.11 -14.52 12.07
N THR A 77 -10.41 -14.34 10.95
CA THR A 77 -10.96 -14.66 9.63
C THR A 77 -11.25 -16.14 9.47
N ARG A 78 -10.40 -17.04 9.98
CA ARG A 78 -10.61 -18.50 9.86
C ARG A 78 -11.86 -18.96 10.60
N ILE A 79 -12.17 -18.33 11.75
CA ILE A 79 -13.33 -18.68 12.57
C ILE A 79 -14.60 -17.89 12.24
N ALA A 80 -14.51 -16.82 11.45
CA ALA A 80 -15.63 -15.94 11.07
C ALA A 80 -16.82 -16.70 10.48
N GLU A 81 -17.99 -16.71 11.13
CA GLU A 81 -19.13 -17.55 10.72
C GLU A 81 -19.91 -16.95 9.54
N THR A 82 -19.88 -15.62 9.41
CA THR A 82 -20.54 -14.88 8.33
C THR A 82 -19.54 -14.06 7.50
N PRO A 83 -19.92 -13.65 6.27
CA PRO A 83 -19.16 -12.64 5.52
C PRO A 83 -18.93 -11.35 6.31
N ASP A 84 -19.94 -10.91 7.07
CA ASP A 84 -19.90 -9.69 7.87
C ASP A 84 -18.82 -9.81 8.96
N ASP A 85 -18.66 -10.98 9.58
CA ASP A 85 -17.58 -11.26 10.54
C ASP A 85 -16.19 -11.21 9.90
N ALA A 86 -16.04 -11.75 8.69
CA ALA A 86 -14.77 -11.72 7.96
C ALA A 86 -14.37 -10.29 7.58
N ILE A 87 -15.35 -9.47 7.16
CA ILE A 87 -15.14 -8.05 6.86
C ILE A 87 -14.83 -7.26 8.14
N ALA A 88 -15.52 -7.55 9.24
CA ALA A 88 -15.27 -6.92 10.53
C ALA A 88 -13.86 -7.24 11.04
N ALA A 89 -13.43 -8.50 10.92
CA ALA A 89 -12.06 -8.92 11.23
C ALA A 89 -11.05 -8.13 10.38
N LEU A 90 -11.21 -8.10 9.06
CA LEU A 90 -10.32 -7.33 8.18
C LEU A 90 -10.27 -5.85 8.56
N SER A 91 -11.43 -5.23 8.80
CA SER A 91 -11.55 -3.81 9.11
C SER A 91 -10.84 -3.44 10.42
N ALA A 92 -11.00 -4.26 11.46
CA ALA A 92 -10.32 -4.06 12.74
C ALA A 92 -8.79 -4.16 12.60
N ILE A 93 -8.33 -5.14 11.82
CA ILE A 93 -6.89 -5.36 11.58
C ILE A 93 -6.30 -4.25 10.74
N LEU A 94 -7.00 -3.77 9.70
CA LEU A 94 -6.56 -2.65 8.89
C LEU A 94 -6.49 -1.36 9.71
N LEU A 95 -7.48 -1.09 10.57
CA LEU A 95 -7.45 0.08 11.44
C LEU A 95 -6.21 0.08 12.34
N ARG A 96 -5.91 -1.07 12.96
CA ARG A 96 -4.69 -1.22 13.76
C ARG A 96 -3.43 -1.13 12.89
N GLN A 97 -3.44 -1.75 11.71
CA GLN A 97 -2.30 -1.77 10.79
C GLN A 97 -1.95 -0.36 10.31
N VAL A 98 -2.93 0.49 10.02
CA VAL A 98 -2.72 1.88 9.61
C VAL A 98 -1.91 2.64 10.65
N PHE A 99 -2.29 2.55 11.93
CA PHE A 99 -1.50 3.19 12.98
C PHE A 99 -0.18 2.46 13.20
N LEU A 100 -0.14 1.13 13.13
CA LEU A 100 1.12 0.39 13.15
C LEU A 100 2.07 0.77 12.01
N GLN A 101 1.63 1.40 10.92
CA GLN A 101 2.49 1.82 9.81
C GLN A 101 2.79 3.33 9.84
N LEU A 102 1.82 4.14 10.28
CA LEU A 102 1.85 5.60 10.11
C LEU A 102 2.04 6.38 11.41
N GLY A 103 1.78 5.81 12.59
CA GLY A 103 1.82 6.60 13.83
C GLY A 103 1.45 5.86 15.12
N SER A 104 0.89 6.60 16.07
CA SER A 104 0.40 6.07 17.35
C SER A 104 -1.05 5.63 17.25
N ALA A 105 -1.37 4.44 17.75
CA ALA A 105 -2.74 4.09 18.07
C ALA A 105 -3.02 4.47 19.54
N PRO A 106 -3.68 5.60 19.85
CA PRO A 106 -4.02 5.91 21.23
C PRO A 106 -5.01 4.88 21.77
N SER A 107 -4.66 4.25 22.88
CA SER A 107 -5.60 3.37 23.60
C SER A 107 -6.62 4.23 24.33
N ARG A 108 -7.85 4.26 23.82
CA ARG A 108 -8.98 4.91 24.52
C ARG A 108 -9.35 4.22 25.84
N LYS A 109 -8.84 3.01 26.08
CA LYS A 109 -8.98 2.30 27.37
C LYS A 109 -8.13 2.94 28.47
N SER A 110 -6.97 3.51 28.13
CA SER A 110 -6.08 4.19 29.09
C SER A 110 -6.17 5.71 29.00
N ALA A 111 -6.58 6.27 27.87
CA ALA A 111 -6.75 7.70 27.65
C ALA A 111 -8.11 7.96 26.98
N PRO A 112 -9.20 8.22 27.75
CA PRO A 112 -10.56 8.35 27.21
C PRO A 112 -10.69 9.44 26.14
N SER A 113 -9.92 10.53 26.30
CA SER A 113 -9.85 11.62 25.33
C SER A 113 -8.41 11.87 24.87
N VAL A 114 -8.16 11.70 23.57
CA VAL A 114 -6.89 12.09 22.92
C VAL A 114 -7.21 13.13 21.84
N PRO A 115 -6.76 14.39 22.00
CA PRO A 115 -7.01 15.43 21.01
C PRO A 115 -6.19 15.20 19.73
N LEU A 116 -6.70 15.71 18.60
CA LEU A 116 -6.04 15.63 17.30
C LEU A 116 -4.90 16.67 17.22
N LYS A 117 -3.79 16.39 17.92
CA LYS A 117 -2.56 17.18 17.90
C LYS A 117 -1.40 16.29 17.49
N ALA A 118 -0.51 16.77 16.62
CA ALA A 118 0.57 15.97 16.02
C ALA A 118 1.36 15.15 17.08
N GLN A 119 1.70 15.76 18.20
CA GLN A 119 2.42 15.12 19.31
C GLN A 119 1.75 13.86 19.90
N ASN A 120 0.42 13.70 19.76
CA ASN A 120 -0.32 12.56 20.30
C ASN A 120 -0.42 11.38 19.31
N TRP A 121 -0.17 11.64 18.03
CA TRP A 121 -0.33 10.69 16.93
C TRP A 121 0.99 10.39 16.23
N ASN A 122 2.02 11.21 16.47
CA ASN A 122 3.38 10.97 16.04
C ASN A 122 4.06 9.94 16.95
N PHE A 123 4.71 8.95 16.36
CA PHE A 123 5.45 7.90 17.06
C PHE A 123 6.96 7.96 16.81
N SER A 124 7.46 9.06 16.22
CA SER A 124 8.87 9.24 15.85
C SER A 124 9.84 9.16 17.03
N GLY A 125 9.37 9.37 18.26
CA GLY A 125 10.20 9.25 19.46
C GLY A 125 10.53 7.80 19.85
N PHE A 126 9.79 6.81 19.33
CA PHE A 126 9.91 5.40 19.73
C PHE A 126 10.12 4.44 18.56
N ARG A 127 10.01 4.89 17.31
CA ARG A 127 10.12 4.02 16.12
C ARG A 127 11.36 4.28 15.30
N SER A 128 11.95 3.18 14.82
CA SER A 128 13.10 3.18 13.90
C SER A 128 12.71 2.97 12.43
N VAL A 129 11.41 2.84 12.14
CA VAL A 129 10.90 2.43 10.83
C VAL A 129 10.99 3.53 9.78
N GLN A 130 11.57 3.24 8.62
CA GLN A 130 11.65 4.18 7.49
C GLN A 130 11.40 3.51 6.14
N TYR A 131 10.62 4.20 5.30
CA TYR A 131 10.47 3.91 3.89
C TYR A 131 11.57 4.64 3.13
N VAL A 132 12.43 3.91 2.44
CA VAL A 132 13.57 4.47 1.73
C VAL A 132 13.33 4.34 0.23
N GLN A 133 13.39 5.47 -0.48
CA GLN A 133 13.39 5.47 -1.94
C GLN A 133 14.81 5.24 -2.45
N SER A 134 15.03 4.10 -3.09
CA SER A 134 16.30 3.76 -3.74
C SER A 134 16.55 4.61 -5.00
N PRO A 135 17.81 4.75 -5.45
CA PRO A 135 18.14 5.43 -6.71
C PRO A 135 17.36 4.92 -7.92
N ARG A 136 17.16 3.60 -8.03
CA ARG A 136 16.35 3.00 -9.09
C ARG A 136 14.88 3.44 -9.01
N GLN A 137 14.29 3.46 -7.81
CA GLN A 137 12.91 3.92 -7.64
C GLN A 137 12.75 5.41 -7.95
N MET A 138 13.78 6.23 -7.74
CA MET A 138 13.78 7.62 -8.19
C MET A 138 13.76 7.73 -9.72
N GLU A 139 14.59 6.92 -10.41
CA GLU A 139 14.62 6.87 -11.88
C GLU A 139 13.31 6.36 -12.47
N ASP A 140 12.75 5.28 -11.92
CA ASP A 140 11.47 4.72 -12.38
C ASP A 140 10.32 5.73 -12.18
N LEU A 141 10.32 6.46 -11.06
CA LEU A 141 9.36 7.53 -10.80
C LEU A 141 9.52 8.68 -11.80
N PHE A 142 10.76 9.11 -12.04
CA PHE A 142 11.07 10.15 -13.01
C PHE A 142 10.59 9.75 -14.41
N LEU A 143 10.92 8.54 -14.87
CA LEU A 143 10.48 8.00 -16.16
C LEU A 143 8.95 7.92 -16.28
N SER A 144 8.26 7.49 -15.22
CA SER A 144 6.81 7.43 -15.19
C SER A 144 6.16 8.81 -15.32
N LYS A 145 6.73 9.82 -14.65
CA LYS A 145 6.28 11.22 -14.79
C LYS A 145 6.61 11.76 -16.17
N GLN A 146 7.83 11.53 -16.66
CA GLN A 146 8.33 12.02 -17.93
C GLN A 146 7.47 11.50 -19.08
N ARG A 147 7.24 10.19 -19.14
CA ARG A 147 6.38 9.55 -20.13
C ARG A 147 4.96 10.12 -20.14
N ARG A 148 4.41 10.46 -18.97
CA ARG A 148 3.09 11.09 -18.86
C ARG A 148 3.06 12.51 -19.41
N ALA A 149 4.15 13.26 -19.26
CA ALA A 149 4.26 14.63 -19.73
C ALA A 149 4.57 14.73 -21.23
N ILE A 150 5.52 13.94 -21.73
CA ILE A 150 6.03 14.06 -23.11
C ILE A 150 5.44 13.02 -24.08
N GLY A 151 4.73 12.02 -23.57
CA GLY A 151 4.18 10.93 -24.38
C GLY A 151 5.18 9.79 -24.62
N PHE A 152 4.67 8.67 -25.15
CA PHE A 152 5.45 7.43 -25.28
C PHE A 152 6.53 7.50 -26.36
N GLU A 153 6.24 8.09 -27.51
CA GLU A 153 7.18 8.17 -28.64
C GLU A 153 8.38 9.07 -28.29
N ALA A 154 8.11 10.29 -27.80
CA ALA A 154 9.17 11.21 -27.37
C ALA A 154 10.03 10.62 -26.22
N GLN A 155 9.42 9.82 -25.34
CA GLN A 155 10.16 9.11 -24.29
C GLN A 155 11.13 8.06 -24.86
N ILE A 156 10.75 7.34 -25.92
CA ILE A 156 11.63 6.36 -26.58
C ILE A 156 12.82 7.08 -27.22
N ASP A 157 12.57 8.17 -27.94
CA ASP A 157 13.62 8.92 -28.62
C ASP A 157 14.62 9.49 -27.61
N LEU A 158 14.12 10.08 -26.53
CA LEU A 158 14.96 10.64 -25.47
C LEU A 158 15.80 9.58 -24.75
N GLN A 159 15.26 8.37 -24.54
CA GLN A 159 16.03 7.24 -24.01
C GLN A 159 17.08 6.73 -25.01
N ALA A 160 16.77 6.72 -26.30
CA ALA A 160 17.73 6.33 -27.33
C ALA A 160 18.90 7.33 -27.39
N GLU A 161 18.62 8.62 -27.28
CA GLU A 161 19.64 9.67 -27.17
C GLU A 161 20.51 9.50 -25.93
N TYR A 162 19.92 9.23 -24.77
CA TYR A 162 20.67 8.95 -23.55
C TYR A 162 21.63 7.77 -23.72
N ARG A 163 21.16 6.65 -24.27
CA ARG A 163 22.01 5.48 -24.54
C ARG A 163 23.15 5.81 -25.52
N LYS A 164 22.88 6.60 -26.55
CA LYS A 164 23.89 7.06 -27.52
C LYS A 164 24.92 7.99 -26.87
N SER A 165 24.51 8.83 -25.92
CA SER A 165 25.40 9.76 -25.21
C SER A 165 26.51 9.08 -24.40
N ARG A 166 26.30 7.81 -24.02
CA ARG A 166 27.17 7.06 -23.09
C ARG A 166 27.47 7.81 -21.78
N SER A 167 26.53 8.67 -21.36
CA SER A 167 26.62 9.41 -20.11
C SER A 167 26.79 8.45 -18.92
N LYS A 168 27.61 8.85 -17.95
CA LYS A 168 27.74 8.15 -16.65
C LYS A 168 26.73 8.64 -15.62
N LEU A 169 26.04 9.74 -15.91
CA LEU A 169 24.99 10.27 -15.03
C LEU A 169 23.76 9.38 -15.11
N PRO A 170 23.00 9.22 -14.01
CA PRO A 170 21.65 8.67 -14.06
C PRO A 170 20.77 9.40 -15.07
N TYR A 171 19.77 8.71 -15.64
CA TYR A 171 18.96 9.25 -16.73
C TYR A 171 18.24 10.54 -16.34
N SER A 172 17.68 10.62 -15.13
CA SER A 172 17.04 11.84 -14.61
C SER A 172 18.00 13.04 -14.57
N ALA A 173 19.20 12.84 -14.02
CA ALA A 173 20.23 13.87 -13.94
C ALA A 173 20.76 14.28 -15.32
N TRP A 174 20.87 13.33 -16.25
CA TRP A 174 21.23 13.61 -17.63
C TRP A 174 20.17 14.47 -18.33
N CYS A 175 18.88 14.19 -18.13
CA CYS A 175 17.80 15.01 -18.67
C CYS A 175 17.84 16.44 -18.09
N ALA A 176 18.05 16.58 -16.78
CA ALA A 176 18.12 17.88 -16.10
C ALA A 176 19.31 18.74 -16.56
N ALA A 177 20.41 18.12 -16.99
CA ALA A 177 21.60 18.81 -17.48
C ALA A 177 21.47 19.32 -18.93
N ARG A 178 20.36 19.04 -19.63
CA ARG A 178 20.19 19.46 -21.03
C ARG A 178 19.82 20.95 -21.11
N PRO A 179 20.46 21.72 -22.02
CA PRO A 179 20.23 23.15 -22.15
C PRO A 179 18.81 23.53 -22.63
N GLU A 180 18.04 22.59 -23.21
CA GLU A 180 16.70 22.86 -23.74
C GLU A 180 15.55 22.55 -22.77
N GLY A 181 15.81 22.03 -21.56
CA GLY A 181 14.75 21.70 -20.59
C GLY A 181 13.75 20.63 -21.05
N VAL A 182 13.96 20.01 -22.21
CA VAL A 182 13.08 18.97 -22.77
C VAL A 182 13.06 17.77 -21.85
N GLY A 183 11.90 17.50 -21.24
CA GLY A 183 11.69 16.36 -20.34
C GLY A 183 12.06 16.61 -18.87
N VAL A 184 12.30 17.86 -18.45
CA VAL A 184 12.43 18.20 -17.02
C VAL A 184 11.03 18.32 -16.41
N ILE A 185 10.79 17.62 -15.30
CA ILE A 185 9.55 17.70 -14.49
C ILE A 185 9.93 17.97 -13.03
#